data_AF-A0A060CF12-F1
#
_entry.id   AF-A0A060CF12-F1
#
_cell.length_a   1.000
_cell.length_b   1.000
_cell.length_c   1.000
_cell.angle_alpha   90.00
_cell.angle_beta   90.00
_cell.angle_gamma   90.00
#
_symmetry.space_group_name_H-M   'P 1'
#
loop_
_entity.id
_entity.type
_entity.pdbx_description
1 polymer ?
#
loop_
_entity_poly.entity_id
_entity_poly.type
_entity_poly.pdbx_seq_one_letter_code
_entity_poly.pdbx_strand_id
1 'polypeptide(L)' 'TIRLDSLLGDELTIKNPKLWWPNGLGKPNLYQTTLSIKSSKGQLLDRIHRSFGIRKIETYVDDLDVRHYKI' A
#
# COMPACT_ATOMS: atom_id res chain seq x y z
N THR A 1 -16.81 -14.42 -11.34
CA THR A 1 -15.91 -14.58 -10.17
C THR A 1 -14.53 -14.07 -10.52
N ILE A 2 -14.02 -13.08 -9.79
CA ILE A 2 -12.64 -12.58 -9.92
C ILE A 2 -11.74 -13.56 -9.17
N ARG A 3 -10.69 -14.09 -9.83
CA ARG A 3 -9.67 -14.92 -9.19
C ARG A 3 -8.37 -14.12 -9.16
N LEU A 4 -7.77 -14.02 -7.98
CA LEU A 4 -6.38 -13.58 -7.88
C LEU A 4 -5.52 -14.77 -8.31
N ASP A 5 -4.59 -14.57 -9.25
CA ASP A 5 -3.68 -15.64 -9.69
C ASP A 5 -2.92 -16.12 -8.46
N SER A 6 -3.28 -17.32 -7.99
CA SER A 6 -2.92 -17.89 -6.69
C SER A 6 -1.48 -18.43 -6.64
N LEU A 7 -0.57 -17.92 -7.48
CA LEU A 7 0.87 -18.02 -7.23
C LEU A 7 1.27 -17.22 -5.97
N LEU A 8 0.37 -16.38 -5.45
CA LEU A 8 0.38 -15.79 -4.11
C LEU A 8 -0.05 -16.80 -3.03
N GLY A 9 0.55 -18.01 -3.05
CA GLY A 9 0.40 -19.01 -1.99
C GLY A 9 0.98 -18.55 -0.64
N ASP A 10 1.72 -17.45 -0.65
CA ASP A 10 2.15 -16.71 0.51
C ASP A 10 1.42 -15.36 0.51
N GLU A 11 1.02 -14.87 1.68
CA GLU A 11 0.56 -13.49 1.87
C GLU A 11 1.40 -12.49 1.08
N LEU A 12 0.81 -11.37 0.69
CA LEU A 12 1.51 -10.25 0.04
C LEU A 12 2.43 -9.54 1.06
N THR A 13 3.43 -10.25 1.57
CA THR A 13 4.33 -9.82 2.63
C THR A 13 5.58 -9.18 2.03
N ILE A 14 5.86 -7.96 2.44
CA ILE A 14 7.11 -7.26 2.10
C ILE A 14 8.04 -7.42 3.29
N LYS A 15 9.13 -8.18 3.13
CA LYS A 15 10.15 -8.33 4.18
C LYS A 15 10.98 -7.05 4.31
N ASN A 16 11.12 -6.54 5.53
CA ASN A 16 11.92 -5.35 5.87
C ASN A 16 11.62 -4.14 4.96
N PRO A 17 10.35 -3.65 4.90
CA PRO A 17 10.00 -2.55 4.03
C PRO A 17 10.72 -1.27 4.46
N LYS A 18 11.33 -0.57 3.50
CA LYS A 18 11.74 0.82 3.72
C LYS A 18 10.51 1.69 3.90
N LEU A 19 10.38 2.31 5.06
CA LEU A 19 9.24 3.15 5.41
C LEU A 19 9.27 4.49 4.68
N TRP A 20 8.09 5.00 4.33
CA TRP A 20 7.90 6.35 3.84
C TRP A 20 7.73 7.32 5.01
N TRP A 21 8.51 8.40 4.99
CA TRP A 21 8.43 9.51 5.95
C TRP A 21 8.05 10.82 5.25
N PRO A 22 7.28 11.71 5.92
CA PRO A 22 7.06 13.07 5.43
C PRO A 22 8.35 13.89 5.35
N ASN A 23 8.25 15.06 4.73
CA ASN A 23 9.35 16.01 4.65
C ASN A 23 9.92 16.33 6.04
N GLY A 24 11.24 16.28 6.18
CA GLY A 24 11.96 16.56 7.42
C GLY A 24 12.00 15.42 8.45
N LEU A 25 11.27 14.32 8.25
CA LEU A 25 11.16 13.23 9.23
C LEU A 25 11.82 11.91 8.79
N GLY A 26 12.41 11.88 7.59
CA GLY A 26 13.12 10.72 7.09
C GLY A 26 13.07 10.61 5.57
N LYS A 27 13.26 9.38 5.07
CA LYS A 27 13.28 9.10 3.63
C LYS A 27 11.85 8.87 3.09
N PRO A 28 11.44 9.53 1.99
CA PRO A 28 10.13 9.34 1.38
C PRO A 28 10.12 8.12 0.43
N ASN A 29 10.36 6.91 0.95
CA ASN A 29 10.47 5.70 0.11
C ASN A 29 9.12 5.34 -0.53
N LEU A 30 9.09 5.22 -1.86
CA LEU A 30 7.91 4.82 -2.64
C LEU A 30 8.19 3.55 -3.44
N TYR A 31 7.14 2.75 -3.64
CA TYR A 31 7.12 1.53 -4.43
C TYR A 31 6.16 1.69 -5.60
N GLN A 32 6.44 1.00 -6.70
CA GLN A 32 5.55 0.92 -7.86
C GLN A 32 4.78 -0.39 -7.81
N THR A 33 3.47 -0.33 -8.03
CA THR A 33 2.62 -1.50 -8.22
C THR A 33 2.00 -1.49 -9.61
N THR A 34 1.82 -2.67 -10.17
CA THR A 34 1.06 -2.89 -11.40
C THR A 34 -0.04 -3.89 -11.08
N LEU A 35 -1.29 -3.44 -11.18
CA LEU A 35 -2.46 -4.31 -11.14
C LEU A 35 -2.89 -4.59 -12.57
N SER A 36 -3.11 -5.86 -12.91
CA SER A 36 -3.60 -6.25 -14.22
C SER A 36 -4.82 -7.15 -14.07
N ILE A 37 -5.87 -6.83 -14.83
CA ILE A 37 -7.06 -7.67 -14.93
C ILE A 37 -6.94 -8.45 -16.23
N LYS A 38 -7.05 -9.78 -16.14
CA LYS A 38 -7.02 -10.66 -17.31
C LYS A 38 -8.35 -11.42 -17.40
N SER A 39 -8.80 -11.68 -18.63
CA SER A 39 -9.91 -12.59 -18.87
C SER A 39 -9.52 -14.01 -18.50
N SER A 40 -10.51 -14.91 -18.40
CA SER A 40 -10.26 -16.33 -18.16
C SER A 40 -9.41 -17.00 -19.24
N LYS A 41 -9.33 -16.40 -20.44
CA LYS A 41 -8.47 -16.84 -21.56
C LYS A 41 -7.08 -16.19 -21.53
N GLY A 42 -6.75 -15.44 -20.47
CA GLY A 42 -5.46 -14.78 -20.29
C GLY A 42 -5.30 -13.42 -21.00
N GLN A 43 -6.33 -12.96 -21.73
CA GLN A 43 -6.29 -11.66 -22.40
C GLN A 43 -6.27 -10.53 -21.38
N LEU A 44 -5.32 -9.59 -21.50
CA LEU A 44 -5.31 -8.38 -20.69
C LEU A 44 -6.56 -7.54 -20.98
N LEU A 45 -7.37 -7.29 -19.96
CA LEU A 45 -8.56 -6.45 -20.04
C LEU A 45 -8.27 -5.03 -19.56
N ASP A 46 -7.47 -4.90 -18.51
CA ASP A 46 -7.09 -3.61 -17.96
C ASP A 46 -5.74 -3.69 -17.23
N ARG A 47 -5.05 -2.55 -17.11
CA ARG A 47 -3.81 -2.39 -16.36
C ARG A 47 -3.74 -1.04 -15.69
N ILE A 48 -3.41 -1.05 -14.40
CA ILE A 48 -3.26 0.14 -13.59
C ILE A 48 -1.87 0.17 -12.96
N HIS A 49 -1.17 1.28 -13.12
CA HIS A 49 0.07 1.59 -12.42
C HIS A 49 -0.21 2.56 -11.28
N ARG A 50 0.31 2.27 -10.08
CA ARG A 50 0.21 3.16 -8.91
C ARG A 50 1.53 3.20 -8.15
N SER A 51 1.85 4.37 -7.62
CA SER A 51 2.90 4.55 -6.65
C SER A 51 2.30 4.50 -5.24
N PHE A 52 2.96 3.86 -4.28
CA PHE A 52 2.53 3.85 -2.89
C PHE A 52 3.73 3.87 -1.92
N GLY A 53 3.52 4.40 -0.72
CA GLY A 53 4.48 4.37 0.39
C GLY A 53 3.98 3.48 1.53
N ILE A 54 4.90 2.89 2.29
CA ILE A 54 4.57 2.07 3.46
C ILE A 54 4.83 2.93 4.70
N ARG A 55 3.80 3.31 5.45
CA ARG A 55 3.88 4.14 6.66
C ARG A 55 2.80 3.75 7.66
N LYS A 56 2.99 4.10 8.93
CA LYS A 56 1.95 4.08 9.95
C LYS A 56 1.55 5.53 10.28
N ILE A 57 0.26 5.76 10.53
CA ILE A 57 -0.26 7.03 11.05
C ILE A 57 -1.24 6.67 12.14
N GLU A 58 -1.18 7.38 13.26
CA GLU A 58 -2.09 7.20 14.38
C GLU A 58 -2.75 8.54 14.70
N THR A 59 -3.99 8.52 15.18
CA THR A 59 -4.69 9.70 15.70
C THR A 59 -5.45 9.31 16.95
N TYR A 60 -5.56 10.25 17.89
CA TYR A 60 -6.36 10.09 19.10
C TYR A 60 -6.99 11.44 19.47
N VAL A 61 -8.05 11.42 20.26
CA VAL A 61 -8.68 12.61 20.84
C VAL A 61 -8.33 12.63 22.32
N ASP A 62 -7.94 13.79 22.84
CA ASP A 62 -7.63 13.95 24.27
C ASP A 62 -8.85 14.35 25.10
N ASP A 63 -8.67 14.51 26.42
CA ASP A 63 -9.74 14.88 27.35
C ASP A 63 -10.29 16.31 27.13
N LEU A 64 -9.63 17.11 26.29
CA LEU A 64 -10.05 18.46 25.90
C LEU A 64 -10.76 18.48 24.54
N ASP A 65 -11.14 17.30 24.03
CA ASP A 65 -11.77 17.11 22.71
C ASP A 65 -10.89 17.58 21.54
N VAL A 66 -9.56 17.57 21.73
CA VAL A 66 -8.59 17.95 20.68
C VAL A 66 -8.04 16.70 19.99
N ARG A 67 -8.03 16.72 18.66
CA ARG A 67 -7.47 15.63 17.83
C ARG A 67 -5.96 15.79 17.64
N HIS A 68 -5.21 14.77 18.06
CA HIS A 68 -3.77 14.64 17.86
C HIS A 68 -3.43 13.70 16.71
N TYR A 69 -2.30 13.96 16.05
CA TYR A 69 -1.76 13.12 14.98
C TYR A 69 -0.35 12.68 15.33
N LYS A 70 -0.07 11.39 15.19
CA LYS A 70 1.24 10.80 15.35
C LYS A 70 1.63 10.13 14.05
N ILE A 71 2.78 10.55 13.53
CA ILE A 71 3.32 10.15 12.23
C ILE A 71 4.62 9.38 12.44
#